data_AF-A0A945XUA1-F1
#
_entry.id   AF-A0A945XUA1-F1
#
_cell.length_a   1.000
_cell.length_b   1.000
_cell.length_c   1.000
_cell.angle_alpha   90.00
_cell.angle_beta   90.00
_cell.angle_gamma   90.00
#
_symmetry.space_group_name_H-M   'P 1'
#
loop_
_entity.id
_entity.type
_entity.pdbx_description
1 polymer ?
#
loop_
_entity_poly.entity_id
_entity_poly.type
_entity_poly.pdbx_seq_one_letter_code
_entity_poly.pdbx_strand_id
1 'polypeptide(L)'
;MPGTRNLLACSCLIKDGLLVQDQEQPWLHFQETDIIDTLHAASIRYRVAIGRGAGSRTLTLKNPGLQRSDTQPKPFTVDRNGFSLNVAVACQGQQRERLERLCRYVTRPAVCLERLSTNAAGQVSYELKHPFRDGTTHFFFTPEDFLARLAALVPK
;
A
#
# COMPACT_ATOMS: atom_id res chain seq x y z
N MET A 1 -14.41 29.81 4.67
CA MET A 1 -13.10 29.84 3.98
C MET A 1 -12.01 29.25 4.90
N PRO A 2 -11.75 27.92 4.89
CA PRO A 2 -10.73 27.29 5.76
C PRO A 2 -9.58 26.61 4.99
N GLY A 3 -9.22 27.09 3.78
CA GLY A 3 -8.32 26.37 2.86
C GLY A 3 -6.82 26.56 3.06
N THR A 4 -6.36 27.58 3.80
CA THR A 4 -4.95 28.01 3.73
C THR A 4 -4.05 27.48 4.84
N ARG A 5 -4.59 27.01 5.97
CA ARG A 5 -3.76 26.54 7.12
C ARG A 5 -3.22 25.11 6.98
N ASN A 6 -3.82 24.27 6.14
CA ASN A 6 -3.51 22.83 6.11
C ASN A 6 -2.65 22.36 4.93
N LEU A 7 -2.56 23.15 3.86
CA LEU A 7 -1.51 22.93 2.83
C LEU A 7 -0.11 23.04 3.44
N LEU A 8 0.04 23.96 4.41
CA LEU A 8 1.27 24.12 5.19
C LEU A 8 1.61 22.85 6.00
N ALA A 9 0.62 22.15 6.56
CA ALA A 9 0.87 20.94 7.37
C ALA A 9 1.45 19.79 6.53
N CYS A 10 0.91 19.52 5.35
CA CYS A 10 1.47 18.51 4.45
C CYS A 10 2.88 18.91 3.95
N SER A 11 3.11 20.18 3.62
CA SER A 11 4.45 20.66 3.21
C SER A 11 5.47 20.61 4.35
N CYS A 12 5.07 20.90 5.59
CA CYS A 12 5.94 20.77 6.77
C CYS A 12 6.33 19.30 7.00
N LEU A 13 5.38 18.37 6.89
CA LEU A 13 5.67 16.94 7.06
C LEU A 13 6.61 16.37 5.97
N ILE A 14 6.54 16.90 4.75
CA ILE A 14 7.52 16.59 3.69
C ILE A 14 8.90 17.15 4.07
N LYS A 15 8.95 18.42 4.51
CA LYS A 15 10.19 19.10 4.90
C LYS A 15 10.88 18.45 6.10
N ASP A 16 10.09 17.95 7.05
CA ASP A 16 10.56 17.28 8.27
C ASP A 16 10.88 15.80 8.04
N GLY A 17 10.76 15.30 6.80
CA GLY A 17 11.09 13.91 6.43
C GLY A 17 10.14 12.86 7.01
N LEU A 18 8.96 13.28 7.51
CA LEU A 18 7.93 12.39 8.05
C LEU A 18 6.97 11.87 6.96
N LEU A 19 6.85 12.64 5.88
CA LEU A 19 6.18 12.22 4.64
C LEU A 19 7.26 11.93 3.59
N VAL A 20 7.51 10.64 3.36
CA VAL A 20 8.67 10.19 2.58
C VAL A 20 8.22 9.62 1.24
N GLN A 21 8.80 10.14 0.16
CA GLN A 21 8.80 9.46 -1.13
C GLN A 21 10.01 8.51 -1.14
N ASP A 22 9.76 7.23 -0.89
CA ASP A 22 10.83 6.23 -0.71
C ASP A 22 11.64 6.00 -2.02
N GLN A 23 12.90 5.54 -1.96
CA GLN A 23 13.80 5.37 -3.12
C GLN A 23 13.48 4.14 -3.97
N GLU A 24 13.40 4.30 -5.29
CA GLU A 24 12.96 3.37 -6.37
C GLU A 24 13.16 1.85 -6.15
N GLN A 25 12.26 1.04 -6.73
CA GLN A 25 12.44 -0.42 -6.83
C GLN A 25 12.74 -0.78 -8.30
N PRO A 26 14.01 -0.92 -8.70
CA PRO A 26 14.39 -1.06 -10.11
C PRO A 26 14.11 -2.44 -10.74
N TRP A 27 13.63 -3.43 -9.97
CA TRP A 27 13.79 -4.84 -10.36
C TRP A 27 12.50 -5.59 -10.72
N LEU A 28 11.33 -4.93 -10.62
CA LEU A 28 10.03 -5.56 -10.89
C LEU A 28 9.46 -5.05 -12.24
N HIS A 29 10.18 -5.30 -13.32
CA HIS A 29 9.73 -4.94 -14.68
C HIS A 29 8.75 -6.01 -15.19
N PHE A 30 7.46 -5.76 -15.01
CA PHE A 30 6.44 -6.45 -15.81
C PHE A 30 6.52 -5.91 -17.25
N GLN A 31 6.44 -6.79 -18.26
CA GLN A 31 6.16 -6.34 -19.62
C GLN A 31 4.73 -5.82 -19.63
N GLU A 32 4.58 -4.51 -19.67
CA GLU A 32 3.29 -3.84 -19.67
C GLU A 32 2.71 -3.92 -21.09
N THR A 33 1.95 -4.98 -21.34
CA THR A 33 1.33 -5.25 -22.65
C THR A 33 0.02 -4.51 -22.87
N ASP A 34 -0.64 -4.12 -21.78
CA ASP A 34 -1.95 -3.46 -21.77
C ASP A 34 -2.08 -2.53 -20.53
N ILE A 35 -3.04 -1.59 -20.57
CA ILE A 35 -3.28 -0.58 -19.54
C ILE A 35 -3.51 -1.23 -18.17
N ILE A 36 -4.28 -2.33 -18.12
CA ILE A 36 -4.53 -3.06 -16.86
C ILE A 36 -3.22 -3.64 -16.30
N ASP A 37 -2.29 -4.09 -17.15
CA ASP A 37 -0.98 -4.58 -16.70
C ASP A 37 -0.15 -3.43 -16.10
N THR A 38 -0.20 -2.23 -16.70
CA THR A 38 0.40 -1.02 -16.13
C THR A 38 -0.20 -0.67 -14.77
N LEU A 39 -1.54 -0.76 -14.62
CA LEU A 39 -2.20 -0.49 -13.33
C LEU A 39 -1.78 -1.51 -12.26
N HIS A 40 -1.75 -2.80 -12.58
CA HIS A 40 -1.26 -3.85 -11.67
C HIS A 40 0.20 -3.60 -11.29
N ALA A 41 1.06 -3.35 -12.28
CA ALA A 41 2.48 -3.14 -12.09
C ALA A 41 2.77 -1.91 -11.23
N ALA A 42 2.07 -0.80 -11.47
CA ALA A 42 2.13 0.39 -10.62
C ALA A 42 1.62 0.11 -9.20
N SER A 43 0.52 -0.63 -9.06
CA SER A 43 -0.07 -0.95 -7.76
C SER A 43 0.88 -1.78 -6.89
N ILE A 44 1.45 -2.87 -7.45
CA ILE A 44 2.41 -3.77 -6.78
C ILE A 44 3.69 -3.02 -6.37
N ARG A 45 4.18 -2.11 -7.21
CA ARG A 45 5.41 -1.34 -6.96
C ARG A 45 5.19 -0.09 -6.10
N TYR A 46 3.97 0.12 -5.57
CA TYR A 46 3.58 1.33 -4.86
C TYR A 46 3.89 2.61 -5.64
N ARG A 47 3.70 2.60 -6.97
CA ARG A 47 3.84 3.77 -7.85
C ARG A 47 2.48 4.30 -8.26
N VAL A 48 2.42 5.60 -8.52
CA VAL A 48 1.25 6.28 -9.05
C VAL A 48 1.09 5.88 -10.52
N ALA A 49 -0.06 5.34 -10.88
CA ALA A 49 -0.26 4.78 -12.22
C ALA A 49 -0.59 5.87 -13.26
N ILE A 50 -1.41 6.85 -12.86
CA ILE A 50 -1.99 7.85 -13.77
C ILE A 50 -1.99 9.26 -13.15
N GLY A 51 -2.19 10.27 -13.99
CA GLY A 51 -2.31 11.67 -13.57
C GLY A 51 -0.96 12.39 -13.42
N ARG A 52 -0.99 13.59 -12.83
CA ARG A 52 0.16 14.52 -12.76
C ARG A 52 1.39 13.97 -12.01
N GLY A 53 1.23 12.88 -11.27
CA GLY A 53 2.31 12.20 -10.53
C GLY A 53 2.67 10.82 -11.08
N ALA A 54 2.19 10.43 -12.27
CA ALA A 54 2.43 9.09 -12.83
C ALA A 54 3.92 8.71 -12.79
N GLY A 55 4.19 7.47 -12.40
CA GLY A 55 5.55 6.98 -12.16
C GLY A 55 6.19 7.44 -10.85
N SER A 56 5.62 8.40 -10.11
CA SER A 56 6.12 8.74 -8.77
C SER A 56 5.77 7.65 -7.76
N ARG A 57 6.42 7.63 -6.60
CA ARG A 57 6.02 6.72 -5.51
C ARG A 57 4.79 7.24 -4.78
N THR A 58 4.04 6.30 -4.23
CA THR A 58 2.93 6.59 -3.33
C THR A 58 3.46 7.24 -2.06
N LEU A 59 2.78 8.30 -1.63
CA LEU A 59 3.14 9.02 -0.42
C LEU A 59 2.76 8.21 0.82
N THR A 60 3.66 8.14 1.79
CA THR A 60 3.44 7.44 3.07
C THR A 60 3.66 8.38 4.25
N LEU A 61 2.87 8.19 5.31
CA LEU A 61 3.15 8.77 6.63
C LEU A 61 3.95 7.78 7.46
N LYS A 62 5.14 8.17 7.90
CA LYS A 62 5.97 7.35 8.80
C LYS A 62 5.95 7.91 10.22
N ASN A 63 5.76 7.02 11.19
CA ASN A 63 5.95 7.32 12.60
C ASN A 63 7.25 6.64 13.08
N PRO A 64 8.34 7.40 13.29
CA PRO A 64 9.63 6.84 13.72
C PRO A 64 9.55 6.06 15.04
N GLY A 65 8.64 6.44 15.95
CA GLY A 65 8.44 5.73 17.22
C GLY A 65 7.82 4.34 17.08
N LEU A 66 7.28 4.00 15.90
CA LEU A 66 6.69 2.69 15.59
C LEU A 66 7.61 1.83 14.70
N GLN A 67 8.78 2.35 14.33
CA GLN A 67 9.75 1.62 13.53
C GLN A 67 10.32 0.45 14.34
N ARG A 68 10.28 -0.76 13.78
CA ARG A 68 10.74 -1.97 14.46
C ARG A 68 12.18 -2.30 14.06
N SER A 69 13.03 -2.51 15.07
CA SER A 69 14.42 -2.93 14.89
C SER A 69 14.59 -4.43 14.66
N ASP A 70 13.62 -5.26 15.05
CA ASP A 70 13.73 -6.73 14.95
C ASP A 70 13.92 -7.20 13.51
N THR A 71 15.02 -7.92 13.28
CA THR A 71 15.49 -8.33 11.94
C THR A 71 15.10 -9.73 11.55
N GLN A 72 14.61 -10.56 12.48
CA GLN A 72 14.27 -11.93 12.15
C GLN A 72 12.95 -12.01 11.37
N PRO A 73 12.97 -12.46 10.10
CA PRO A 73 11.75 -12.72 9.37
C PRO A 73 10.99 -13.88 10.03
N LYS A 74 9.66 -13.87 9.91
CA LYS A 74 8.84 -14.99 10.37
C LYS A 74 9.30 -16.29 9.68
N PRO A 75 9.18 -17.46 10.33
CA PRO A 75 9.45 -18.74 9.68
C PRO A 75 8.69 -18.89 8.35
N PHE A 76 9.32 -19.58 7.38
CA PHE A 76 8.78 -19.78 6.03
C PHE A 76 8.50 -18.48 5.26
N THR A 77 9.24 -17.40 5.55
CA THR A 77 9.16 -16.14 4.82
C THR A 77 10.39 -15.95 3.96
N VAL A 78 10.18 -15.64 2.68
CA VAL A 78 11.22 -15.16 1.78
C VAL A 78 10.92 -13.70 1.45
N ASP A 79 11.92 -12.85 1.57
CA ASP A 79 11.87 -11.49 1.05
C ASP A 79 12.74 -11.42 -0.21
N ARG A 80 12.17 -10.92 -1.29
CA ARG A 80 12.91 -10.66 -2.53
C ARG A 80 12.36 -9.41 -3.19
N ASN A 81 13.25 -8.45 -3.44
CA ASN A 81 12.94 -7.22 -4.18
C ASN A 81 11.75 -6.45 -3.58
N GLY A 82 11.66 -6.36 -2.25
CA GLY A 82 10.56 -5.66 -1.58
C GLY A 82 9.21 -6.39 -1.62
N PHE A 83 9.19 -7.63 -2.10
CA PHE A 83 8.06 -8.53 -1.97
C PHE A 83 8.37 -9.60 -0.93
N SER A 84 7.53 -9.71 0.09
CA SER A 84 7.64 -10.71 1.13
C SER A 84 6.56 -11.78 0.94
N LEU A 85 6.96 -13.03 0.77
CA LEU A 85 6.08 -14.18 0.65
C LEU A 85 6.24 -15.07 1.88
N ASN A 86 5.14 -15.28 2.62
CA ASN A 86 5.07 -16.27 3.68
C ASN A 86 4.28 -17.50 3.21
N VAL A 87 4.89 -18.69 3.26
CA VAL A 87 4.29 -19.96 2.81
C VAL A 87 3.95 -20.89 3.97
N ALA A 88 3.79 -20.38 5.19
CA ALA A 88 3.49 -21.21 6.36
C ALA A 88 2.05 -21.77 6.38
N VAL A 89 1.16 -21.27 5.51
CA VAL A 89 -0.25 -21.68 5.48
C VAL A 89 -0.45 -22.81 4.48
N ALA A 90 -0.87 -23.98 4.97
CA ALA A 90 -1.27 -25.13 4.17
C ALA A 90 -2.56 -25.74 4.71
N CYS A 91 -3.47 -26.22 3.86
CA CYS A 91 -4.74 -26.83 4.29
C CYS A 91 -4.92 -28.20 3.64
N GLN A 92 -5.09 -29.25 4.44
CA GLN A 92 -5.43 -30.58 3.94
C GLN A 92 -6.96 -30.69 3.72
N GLY A 93 -7.39 -31.62 2.86
CA GLY A 93 -8.80 -31.74 2.45
C GLY A 93 -9.79 -32.01 3.60
N GLN A 94 -9.32 -32.62 4.68
CA GLN A 94 -10.13 -32.96 5.86
C GLN A 94 -10.23 -31.81 6.87
N GLN A 95 -9.39 -30.76 6.76
CA GLN A 95 -9.33 -29.64 7.71
C GLN A 95 -10.39 -28.57 7.39
N ARG A 96 -11.67 -28.93 7.49
CA ARG A 96 -12.81 -28.08 7.09
C ARG A 96 -12.81 -26.69 7.74
N GLU A 97 -12.51 -26.59 9.04
CA GLU A 97 -12.43 -25.29 9.72
C GLU A 97 -11.29 -24.41 9.19
N ARG A 98 -10.14 -25.00 8.84
CA ARG A 98 -9.01 -24.27 8.29
C ARG A 98 -9.30 -23.80 6.87
N LEU A 99 -9.96 -24.63 6.08
CA LEU A 99 -10.44 -24.28 4.75
C LEU A 99 -11.43 -23.12 4.83
N GLU A 100 -12.40 -23.18 5.74
CA GLU A 100 -13.37 -22.10 5.95
C GLU A 100 -12.67 -20.77 6.30
N ARG A 101 -11.68 -20.80 7.20
CA ARG A 101 -10.87 -19.61 7.56
C ARG A 101 -10.13 -19.05 6.34
N LEU A 102 -9.58 -19.92 5.49
CA LEU A 102 -8.89 -19.52 4.27
C LEU A 102 -9.87 -18.91 3.26
N CYS A 103 -11.01 -19.54 3.01
CA CYS A 103 -12.06 -19.00 2.14
C CYS A 103 -12.52 -17.62 2.63
N ARG A 104 -12.81 -17.49 3.93
CA ARG A 104 -13.19 -16.20 4.55
C ARG A 104 -12.09 -15.15 4.46
N TYR A 105 -10.82 -15.55 4.34
CA TYR A 105 -9.71 -14.62 4.14
C TYR A 105 -9.65 -14.14 2.68
N VAL A 106 -9.76 -15.07 1.72
CA VAL A 106 -9.74 -14.77 0.28
C VAL A 106 -10.93 -13.89 -0.14
N THR A 107 -12.10 -14.10 0.47
CA THR A 107 -13.33 -13.36 0.12
C THR A 107 -13.51 -12.05 0.89
N ARG A 108 -12.50 -11.57 1.64
CA ARG A 108 -12.63 -10.28 2.33
C ARG A 108 -12.63 -9.13 1.33
N PRO A 109 -13.39 -8.06 1.57
CA PRO A 109 -13.24 -6.83 0.81
C PRO A 109 -11.80 -6.34 0.85
N ALA A 110 -11.29 -5.90 -0.31
CA ALA A 110 -9.91 -5.42 -0.44
C ALA A 110 -9.66 -4.12 0.34
N VAL A 111 -10.72 -3.34 0.61
CA VAL A 111 -10.66 -2.04 1.28
C VAL A 111 -11.59 -2.03 2.50
N CYS A 112 -11.09 -1.50 3.61
CA CYS A 112 -11.87 -1.25 4.81
C CYS A 112 -12.28 0.23 4.85
N LEU A 113 -13.58 0.51 4.73
CA LEU A 113 -14.10 1.88 4.64
C LEU A 113 -13.83 2.71 5.89
N GLU A 114 -13.82 2.09 7.07
CA GLU A 114 -13.52 2.77 8.35
C GLU A 114 -12.10 3.35 8.39
N ARG A 115 -11.18 2.81 7.57
CA ARG A 115 -9.79 3.30 7.46
C ARG A 115 -9.57 4.24 6.29
N LEU A 116 -10.63 4.56 5.55
CA LEU A 116 -10.59 5.44 4.40
C LEU A 116 -11.13 6.82 4.78
N SER A 117 -10.37 7.86 4.46
CA SER A 117 -10.81 9.25 4.67
C SER A 117 -10.27 10.16 3.57
N THR A 118 -10.73 11.41 3.56
CA THR A 118 -10.17 12.46 2.70
C THR A 118 -9.52 13.50 3.58
N ASN A 119 -8.27 13.87 3.27
CA ASN A 119 -7.56 14.90 4.02
C ASN A 119 -7.89 16.31 3.50
N ALA A 120 -7.41 17.34 4.21
CA ALA A 120 -7.65 18.73 3.84
C ALA A 120 -7.01 19.15 2.49
N ALA A 121 -6.07 18.37 1.96
CA ALA A 121 -5.48 18.58 0.64
C ALA A 121 -6.28 17.90 -0.49
N GLY A 122 -7.43 17.27 -0.17
CA GLY A 122 -8.26 16.56 -1.14
C GLY A 122 -7.70 15.20 -1.56
N GLN A 123 -6.69 14.69 -0.84
CA GLN A 123 -6.13 13.36 -1.08
C GLN A 123 -6.94 12.32 -0.33
N VAL A 124 -7.01 11.12 -0.92
CA VAL A 124 -7.52 9.93 -0.23
C VAL A 124 -6.44 9.45 0.72
N SER A 125 -6.77 9.35 2.01
CA SER A 125 -5.91 8.78 3.04
C SER A 125 -6.41 7.40 3.43
N TYR A 126 -5.49 6.43 3.47
CA TYR A 126 -5.78 5.07 3.91
C TYR A 126 -4.90 4.68 5.10
N GLU A 127 -5.53 4.43 6.24
CA GLU A 127 -4.86 3.97 7.46
C GLU A 127 -4.59 2.46 7.43
N LEU A 128 -3.38 2.07 7.86
CA LEU A 128 -3.01 0.66 7.97
C LEU A 128 -3.48 0.07 9.29
N LYS A 129 -4.02 -1.16 9.23
CA LYS A 129 -4.42 -1.90 10.44
C LYS A 129 -3.29 -1.99 11.46
N HIS A 130 -2.08 -2.25 10.97
CA HIS A 130 -0.86 -2.28 11.76
C HIS A 130 0.20 -1.52 10.98
N PRO A 131 1.02 -0.70 11.66
CA PRO A 131 2.15 -0.05 11.02
C PRO A 131 3.06 -1.06 10.34
N PHE A 132 3.62 -0.69 9.19
CA PHE A 132 4.70 -1.46 8.58
C PHE A 132 5.97 -1.38 9.43
N ARG A 133 6.92 -2.26 9.12
CA ARG A 133 8.18 -2.37 9.86
C ARG A 133 8.97 -1.06 9.90
N ASP A 134 8.90 -0.30 8.81
CA ASP A 134 9.54 1.01 8.65
C ASP A 134 8.78 2.16 9.33
N GLY A 135 7.73 1.86 10.10
CA GLY A 135 6.89 2.84 10.78
C GLY A 135 5.81 3.46 9.88
N THR A 136 5.62 3.00 8.64
CA THR A 136 4.53 3.50 7.78
C THR A 136 3.18 3.18 8.42
N THR A 137 2.35 4.21 8.59
CA THR A 137 1.00 4.10 9.18
C THR A 137 -0.12 4.41 8.20
N HIS A 138 0.13 5.28 7.22
CA HIS A 138 -0.86 5.72 6.24
C HIS A 138 -0.27 5.76 4.84
N PHE A 139 -1.14 5.54 3.84
CA PHE A 139 -0.90 5.88 2.45
C PHE A 139 -1.75 7.08 2.03
N PHE A 140 -1.22 7.91 1.14
CA PHE A 140 -1.97 9.00 0.52
C PHE A 140 -1.97 8.88 -1.01
N PHE A 141 -3.14 9.12 -1.59
CA PHE A 141 -3.37 9.02 -3.01
C PHE A 141 -4.08 10.28 -3.52
N THR A 142 -3.82 10.66 -4.76
CA THR A 142 -4.81 11.49 -5.47
C THR A 142 -6.07 10.66 -5.70
N PRO A 143 -7.26 11.28 -5.87
CA PRO A 143 -8.48 10.54 -6.19
C PRO A 143 -8.32 9.62 -7.43
N GLU A 144 -7.61 10.11 -8.45
CA GLU A 144 -7.31 9.36 -9.68
C GLU A 144 -6.44 8.12 -9.42
N ASP A 145 -5.34 8.27 -8.66
CA ASP A 145 -4.48 7.14 -8.34
C ASP A 145 -5.20 6.10 -7.47
N PHE A 146 -6.04 6.55 -6.54
CA PHE A 146 -6.85 5.65 -5.74
C PHE A 146 -7.81 4.82 -6.61
N LEU A 147 -8.51 5.46 -7.55
CA LEU A 147 -9.38 4.75 -8.50
C LEU A 147 -8.60 3.78 -9.40
N ALA A 148 -7.40 4.16 -9.85
CA ALA A 148 -6.52 3.28 -10.63
C ALA A 148 -6.12 2.02 -9.85
N ARG A 149 -5.85 2.16 -8.55
CA ARG A 149 -5.57 1.03 -7.65
C ARG A 149 -6.77 0.12 -7.44
N LEU A 150 -7.98 0.70 -7.37
CA LEU A 150 -9.22 -0.09 -7.30
C LEU A 150 -9.46 -0.86 -8.61
N ALA A 151 -9.22 -0.23 -9.76
CA ALA A 151 -9.31 -0.91 -11.05
C ALA A 151 -8.33 -2.09 -11.14
N ALA A 152 -7.11 -1.94 -10.60
CA ALA A 152 -6.13 -3.02 -10.52
C ALA A 152 -6.51 -4.19 -9.59
N LEU A 153 -7.64 -4.14 -8.89
CA LEU A 153 -8.17 -5.27 -8.11
C LEU A 153 -9.11 -6.16 -8.94
N VAL A 154 -9.56 -5.70 -10.09
CA VAL A 154 -10.44 -6.47 -10.98
C VAL A 154 -9.58 -7.48 -11.74
N PRO A 155 -9.81 -8.80 -11.58
CA PRO A 155 -9.09 -9.80 -12.35
C PRO A 155 -9.41 -9.66 -13.84
N LYS A 156 -8.43 -9.99 -14.70
CA LYS A 156 -8.67 -10.22 -16.13
C LYS A 156 -9.44 -11.53 -16.35
#